data_AF-A0A2E1TYV2-F1
#
_entry.id   AF-A0A2E1TYV2-F1
#
_cell.length_a   1.000
_cell.length_b   1.000
_cell.length_c   1.000
_cell.angle_alpha   90.00
_cell.angle_beta   90.00
_cell.angle_gamma   90.00
#
_symmetry.space_group_name_H-M   'P 1'
#
loop_
_entity.id
_entity.type
_entity.pdbx_description
1 polymer ?
#
loop_
_entity_poly.entity_id
_entity_poly.type
_entity_poly.pdbx_seq_one_letter_code
_entity_poly.pdbx_strand_id
1 'polypeptide(L)' 'EWEKLIQEYSIDSIVCVTSGLKRGIINEGEAKRHKLDVSSIKPNSELSGLGQLIDAYSNSNRIISFG' A
#
# COMPACT_ATOMS: atom_id res chain seq x y z
N GLU A 1 -15.68 0.52 -3.22
CA GLU A 1 -15.58 1.94 -3.63
C GLU A 1 -14.14 2.44 -3.84
N TRP A 2 -13.13 2.16 -3.01
CA TRP A 2 -11.73 2.51 -3.35
C TRP A 2 -11.13 1.72 -4.52
N GLU A 3 -11.36 0.41 -4.56
CA GLU A 3 -10.79 -0.48 -5.59
C GLU A 3 -11.22 -0.08 -7.00
N LYS A 4 -12.48 0.35 -7.16
CA LYS A 4 -13.00 0.87 -8.44
C LYS A 4 -12.29 2.16 -8.85
N LEU A 5 -12.14 3.12 -7.93
CA LEU A 5 -11.47 4.40 -8.20
C LEU A 5 -10.01 4.18 -8.60
N ILE A 6 -9.30 3.31 -7.88
CA ILE A 6 -7.91 2.95 -8.15
C ILE A 6 -7.79 2.38 -9.57
N GLN A 7 -8.66 1.45 -9.95
CA GLN A 7 -8.65 0.85 -11.28
C GLN A 7 -9.03 1.84 -12.38
N GLU A 8 -10.09 2.62 -12.18
CA GLU A 8 -10.63 3.55 -13.17
C GLU A 8 -9.61 4.64 -13.54
N TYR A 9 -8.85 5.13 -12.55
CA TYR A 9 -7.90 6.23 -12.75
C TYR A 9 -6.43 5.78 -12.67
N SER A 10 -6.16 4.47 -12.58
CA SER A 10 -4.80 3.91 -12.46
C SER A 10 -3.98 4.59 -11.36
N ILE A 11 -4.58 4.73 -10.18
CA ILE A 11 -3.95 5.40 -9.03
C ILE A 11 -3.00 4.44 -8.32
N ASP A 12 -1.78 4.90 -8.03
CA ASP A 12 -0.84 4.15 -7.20
C ASP A 12 -1.36 4.05 -5.74
N SER A 13 -1.80 2.86 -5.35
CA SER A 13 -2.28 2.58 -3.99
C SER A 13 -1.20 1.90 -3.15
N ILE A 14 -0.53 2.70 -2.33
CA ILE A 14 0.58 2.23 -1.49
C ILE A 14 0.16 2.12 -0.03
N VAL A 15 0.48 0.98 0.58
CA VAL A 15 0.32 0.73 2.01
C VAL A 15 1.68 0.63 2.67
N CYS A 16 1.89 1.39 3.75
CA CYS A 16 3.15 1.33 4.51
C CYS A 16 3.40 -0.09 5.06
N VAL A 17 4.48 -0.73 4.64
CA VAL A 17 4.84 -2.11 4.99
C VAL A 17 4.92 -2.33 6.50
N THR A 18 5.57 -1.43 7.24
CA THR A 18 5.72 -1.57 8.70
C THR A 18 4.39 -1.47 9.43
N SER A 19 3.52 -0.54 9.01
CA SER A 19 2.21 -0.34 9.63
C SER A 19 1.20 -1.42 9.22
N GLY A 20 1.28 -1.87 7.96
CA GLY A 20 0.45 -2.92 7.38
C GLY A 20 0.69 -4.27 8.05
N LEU A 21 1.94 -4.71 8.14
CA LEU A 21 2.30 -5.97 8.78
C LEU A 21 1.83 -6.03 10.25
N LYS A 22 2.01 -4.94 11.01
CA LYS A 22 1.52 -4.84 12.42
C LYS A 22 0.01 -5.02 12.55
N ARG A 23 -0.75 -4.82 11.47
CA ARG A 23 -2.22 -4.90 11.43
C ARG A 23 -2.73 -6.06 10.57
N GLY A 24 -1.83 -6.96 10.14
CA GLY A 24 -2.20 -8.11 9.32
C GLY A 24 -2.54 -7.78 7.87
N ILE A 25 -2.08 -6.66 7.32
CA ILE A 25 -2.08 -6.37 5.87
C ILE A 25 -0.78 -6.88 5.28
N ILE A 26 -0.84 -7.98 4.52
CA ILE A 26 0.34 -8.71 4.04
C ILE A 26 0.18 -9.07 2.56
N ASN A 27 1.26 -8.95 1.79
CA ASN A 27 1.33 -9.48 0.41
C ASN A 27 1.89 -10.91 0.42
N GLU A 28 1.91 -11.58 -0.73
CA GLU A 28 2.41 -12.96 -0.84
C GLU A 28 3.89 -13.11 -0.46
N GLY A 29 4.73 -12.12 -0.78
CA GLY A 29 6.15 -12.14 -0.43
C GLY A 29 6.36 -12.13 1.09
N GLU A 30 5.65 -11.24 1.78
CA GLU A 30 5.66 -11.17 3.24
C GLU A 30 4.98 -12.37 3.88
N ALA A 31 3.90 -12.90 3.29
CA ALA A 31 3.27 -14.14 3.75
C ALA A 31 4.28 -15.29 3.80
N LYS A 32 5.04 -15.49 2.72
CA LYS A 32 6.11 -16.50 2.66
C LYS A 32 7.20 -16.22 3.70
N ARG A 33 7.63 -14.96 3.84
CA ARG A 33 8.69 -14.56 4.78
C ARG A 33 8.30 -14.81 6.24
N HIS A 34 7.05 -14.60 6.60
CA HIS A 34 6.52 -14.78 7.96
C HIS A 34 5.83 -16.14 8.18
N LYS A 35 5.90 -17.06 7.21
CA LYS A 35 5.29 -18.40 7.27
C LYS A 35 3.78 -18.34 7.52
N LEU A 36 3.10 -17.47 6.79
CA LEU A 36 1.66 -17.30 6.79
C LEU A 36 1.07 -17.87 5.49
N ASP A 37 -0.09 -18.51 5.59
CA ASP A 37 -0.72 -19.21 4.47
C ASP A 37 -1.49 -18.29 3.51
N VAL A 38 -1.75 -17.04 3.93
CA VAL A 38 -2.66 -16.13 3.22
C VAL A 38 -2.10 -14.73 3.09
N SER A 39 -2.26 -14.11 1.92
CA SER A 39 -2.12 -12.68 1.73
C SER A 39 -3.46 -11.98 1.94
N SER A 40 -3.44 -10.81 2.55
CA SER A 40 -4.64 -10.02 2.87
C SER A 40 -4.68 -8.66 2.16
N ILE A 41 -3.59 -8.26 1.50
CA ILE A 41 -3.57 -7.03 0.72
C ILE A 41 -4.53 -7.11 -0.47
N LYS A 42 -5.10 -5.96 -0.84
CA LYS A 42 -5.93 -5.84 -2.04
C LYS A 42 -5.09 -5.97 -3.32
N PRO A 43 -5.63 -6.56 -4.41
CA PRO A 43 -4.85 -6.83 -5.63
C PRO A 43 -4.20 -5.60 -6.25
N ASN A 44 -4.89 -4.45 -6.25
CA ASN A 44 -4.38 -3.19 -6.81
C ASN A 44 -3.67 -2.34 -5.75
N SER A 45 -3.08 -2.95 -4.73
CA SER A 45 -2.35 -2.22 -3.69
C SER A 45 -1.03 -2.90 -3.38
N GLU A 46 -0.03 -2.10 -3.08
CA GLU A 46 1.33 -2.59 -2.85
C GLU A 46 1.81 -2.24 -1.44
N LEU A 47 2.55 -3.16 -0.81
CA LEU A 47 3.29 -2.87 0.41
C LEU A 47 4.61 -2.18 0.06
N SER A 48 4.83 -0.98 0.59
CA SER A 48 6.10 -0.27 0.39
C SER A 48 6.57 0.50 1.61
N GLY A 49 7.82 0.95 1.57
CA GLY A 49 8.47 1.70 2.64
C GLY A 49 8.05 3.17 2.68
N LEU A 50 8.47 3.87 3.74
CA LEU A 50 8.27 5.32 3.89
C LEU A 50 8.83 6.13 2.72
N GLY A 51 9.84 5.61 2.00
CA GLY A 51 10.41 6.25 0.82
C GLY A 51 9.37 6.60 -0.26
N GLN A 52 8.35 5.75 -0.47
CA GLN A 52 7.28 6.06 -1.44
C GLN A 52 6.45 7.28 -1.04
N LEU A 53 6.26 7.51 0.26
CA LEU A 53 5.62 8.73 0.73
C LEU A 53 6.50 9.94 0.43
N ILE A 54 7.80 9.85 0.68
CA ILE A 54 8.75 10.93 0.39
C ILE A 54 8.83 11.23 -1.10
N ASP A 55 8.83 10.21 -1.95
CA ASP A 55 8.77 10.37 -3.41
C ASP A 55 7.47 11.03 -3.85
N ALA A 56 6.32 10.62 -3.30
CA ALA A 56 5.03 11.25 -3.60
C ALA A 56 5.01 12.72 -3.17
N TYR A 57 5.60 13.05 -2.02
CA TYR A 57 5.76 14.43 -1.55
C TYR A 57 6.63 15.26 -2.50
N SER A 58 7.70 14.67 -3.02
CA SER A 58 8.67 15.36 -3.89
C SER A 58 8.13 15.58 -5.31
N ASN A 59 7.31 14.65 -5.81
CA ASN A 59 6.79 14.67 -7.19
C ASN A 59 5.39 15.30 -7.30
N SER A 60 4.76 15.69 -6.18
CA SER A 60 3.42 16.29 -6.19
C SER A 60 3.46 17.79 -5.97
N ASN A 61 2.62 18.55 -6.67
CA ASN A 61 2.47 19.98 -6.40
C ASN A 61 1.67 20.26 -5.12
N ARG A 62 0.81 19.33 -4.71
CA ARG A 62 -0.11 19.46 -3.58
C ARG A 62 -0.24 18.13 -2.87
N ILE A 63 -0.51 18.21 -1.57
CA ILE A 63 -0.65 17.05 -0.70
C ILE A 63 -1.90 17.28 0.12
N ILE A 64 -2.78 16.28 0.11
CA ILE A 64 -4.01 16.28 0.90
C ILE A 64 -3.87 15.13 1.89
N SER A 65 -3.83 15.46 3.19
CA SER A 65 -3.74 14.49 4.27
C SER A 65 -5.10 14.36 4.94
N PHE A 66 -5.52 13.11 5.14
CA PHE A 66 -6.69 12.75 5.94
C PHE A 66 -6.19 12.01 7.18
N GLY A 67 -6.84 12.19 8.33
CA GLY A 67 -6.42 11.62 9.62
C GLY A 67 -7.59 11.45 10.58
#